data_AF-A0A3D3SRQ5-F1
#
_entry.id   AF-A0A3D3SRQ5-F1
#
_cell.length_a   1.000
_cell.length_b   1.000
_cell.length_c   1.000
_cell.angle_alpha   90.00
_cell.angle_beta   90.00
_cell.angle_gamma   90.00
#
_symmetry.space_group_name_H-M   'P 1'
#
loop_
_entity.id
_entity.type
_entity.pdbx_description
1 polymer ?
#
loop_
_entity_poly.entity_id
_entity_poly.type
_entity_poly.pdbx_seq_one_letter_code
_entity_poly.pdbx_strand_id
1 'polypeptide(L)'
;IDKPSERYAALVGGQVDVLFEQPGDVSNFIEAKQFKPIFTFLKERPKVFADAPALNDIKEANFEPLLRFRGFWVHKDVPQDRITYLS
;
A
#
# COMPACT_ATOMS: atom_id res chain seq x y z
N ILE A 1 11.19 -9.57 -13.99
CA ILE A 1 11.70 -8.36 -13.30
C ILE A 1 10.56 -7.37 -13.32
N ASP A 2 10.05 -7.01 -12.15
CA ASP A 2 8.97 -6.03 -12.04
C ASP A 2 9.47 -4.68 -12.57
N LYS A 3 8.65 -3.94 -13.32
CA LYS A 3 9.05 -2.68 -13.97
C LYS A 3 8.14 -1.53 -13.50
N PRO A 4 8.36 -1.00 -12.28
CA PRO A 4 7.46 -0.03 -11.68
C PRO A 4 7.30 1.25 -12.51
N SER A 5 8.41 1.73 -13.09
CA SER A 5 8.43 2.95 -13.91
C SER A 5 7.51 2.86 -15.13
N GLU A 6 7.48 1.72 -15.82
CA GLU A 6 6.61 1.50 -16.98
C GLU A 6 5.13 1.52 -16.56
N ARG A 7 4.77 0.92 -15.42
CA ARG A 7 3.38 0.92 -14.90
C ARG A 7 2.93 2.31 -14.46
N TYR A 8 3.81 3.08 -13.81
CA TYR A 8 3.48 4.42 -13.35
C TYR A 8 3.31 5.36 -14.54
N ALA A 9 4.20 5.28 -15.53
CA ALA A 9 4.07 6.01 -16.78
C ALA A 9 2.78 5.65 -17.54
N ALA A 10 2.35 4.39 -17.51
CA ALA A 10 1.11 3.97 -18.14
C ALA A 10 -0.13 4.66 -17.54
N LEU A 11 -0.19 4.81 -16.21
CA LEU A 11 -1.28 5.55 -15.57
C LEU A 11 -1.19 7.05 -15.85
N VAL A 12 -0.01 7.65 -15.74
CA VAL A 12 0.20 9.10 -16.05
C VAL A 12 -0.17 9.40 -17.51
N GLY A 13 0.17 8.49 -18.43
CA GLY A 13 -0.10 8.62 -19.86
C GLY A 13 -1.52 8.21 -20.29
N GLY A 14 -2.37 7.77 -19.35
CA GLY A 14 -3.75 7.36 -19.64
C GLY A 14 -3.88 6.06 -20.45
N GLN A 15 -2.85 5.22 -20.44
CA GLN A 15 -2.87 3.90 -21.09
C GLN A 15 -3.65 2.87 -20.26
N VAL A 16 -3.77 3.13 -18.96
CA VAL A 16 -4.60 2.38 -18.01
C VAL A 16 -5.40 3.34 -17.15
N ASP A 17 -6.58 2.92 -16.72
CA ASP A 17 -7.47 3.76 -15.89
C ASP A 17 -7.15 3.68 -14.39
N VAL A 18 -6.62 2.55 -13.93
CA VAL A 18 -6.41 2.24 -12.51
C VAL A 18 -5.09 1.50 -12.30
N LEU A 19 -4.43 1.81 -11.19
CA LEU A 19 -3.23 1.14 -10.70
C LEU A 19 -3.44 0.70 -9.26
N PHE A 20 -3.10 -0.55 -8.94
CA PHE A 20 -3.07 -1.06 -7.57
C PHE A 20 -1.62 -1.15 -7.08
N GLU A 21 -1.27 -0.30 -6.11
CA GLU A 21 0.10 -0.19 -5.58
C GLU A 21 0.11 0.12 -4.08
N GLN A 22 1.26 -0.11 -3.44
CA GLN A 22 1.43 0.31 -2.05
C GLN A 22 1.56 1.84 -1.99
N PRO A 23 0.88 2.51 -1.04
CA PRO A 23 0.86 3.97 -1.02
C PRO A 23 2.22 4.63 -0.83
N GLY A 24 3.17 3.96 -0.18
CA GLY A 24 4.55 4.45 -0.04
C GLY A 24 5.33 4.46 -1.36
N ASP A 25 5.03 3.55 -2.29
CA ASP A 25 5.74 3.45 -3.57
C ASP A 25 5.30 4.56 -4.54
N VAL A 26 4.10 5.12 -4.33
CA VAL A 26 3.49 6.14 -5.21
C VAL A 26 3.21 7.48 -4.51
N SER A 27 3.72 7.69 -3.30
CA SER A 27 3.43 8.90 -2.49
C SER A 27 3.73 10.20 -3.25
N ASN A 28 4.89 10.26 -3.91
CA ASN A 28 5.32 11.43 -4.68
C ASN A 28 4.34 11.79 -5.82
N PHE A 29 3.74 10.79 -6.48
CA PHE A 29 2.76 11.03 -7.55
C PHE A 29 1.43 11.56 -7.00
N ILE A 30 1.06 11.13 -5.78
CA ILE A 30 -0.15 11.62 -5.11
C ILE A 30 0.06 13.04 -4.61
N GLU A 31 1.22 13.33 -4.00
CA GLU A 31 1.60 14.67 -3.56
C GLU A 31 1.69 15.65 -4.74
N ALA A 32 2.22 15.20 -5.88
CA ALA A 32 2.25 15.96 -7.14
C ALA A 32 0.88 16.05 -7.84
N LYS A 33 -0.19 15.47 -7.27
CA LYS A 33 -1.56 15.41 -7.84
C LYS A 33 -1.65 14.74 -9.21
N GLN A 34 -0.67 13.91 -9.56
CA GLN A 34 -0.69 13.11 -10.79
C GLN A 34 -1.55 11.86 -10.61
N PHE A 35 -1.54 11.28 -9.40
CA PHE A 35 -2.41 10.16 -9.04
C PHE A 35 -3.50 10.63 -8.06
N LYS A 36 -4.71 10.10 -8.26
CA LYS A 36 -5.84 10.30 -7.36
C LYS A 36 -6.14 8.98 -6.63
N PRO A 37 -5.97 8.90 -5.30
CA PRO A 37 -6.44 7.76 -4.52
C PRO A 37 -7.97 7.64 -4.65
N ILE A 38 -8.46 6.45 -5.00
CA ILE A 38 -9.90 6.19 -5.17
C ILE A 38 -10.45 5.15 -4.19
N PHE A 39 -9.60 4.28 -3.65
CA PHE A 39 -9.97 3.22 -2.72
C PHE A 39 -8.73 2.67 -2.02
N THR A 40 -8.85 2.25 -0.77
CA THR A 40 -7.82 1.49 -0.06
C THR A 40 -8.38 0.17 0.47
N PHE A 41 -7.57 -0.88 0.36
CA PHE A 41 -7.87 -2.20 0.94
C PHE A 41 -7.57 -2.26 2.44
N LEU A 42 -7.06 -1.19 3.04
CA LEU A 42 -6.97 -1.08 4.49
C LEU A 42 -8.38 -1.03 5.10
N LYS A 43 -8.53 -1.56 6.32
CA LYS A 43 -9.81 -1.50 7.05
C LYS A 43 -10.21 -0.07 7.41
N GLU A 44 -9.22 0.80 7.62
CA GLU A 44 -9.40 2.20 7.97
C GLU A 44 -8.69 3.14 6.97
N ARG A 45 -9.18 4.38 6.88
CA ARG A 45 -8.62 5.38 5.98
C ARG A 45 -7.26 5.88 6.52
N PRO A 46 -6.17 5.79 5.75
CA PRO A 46 -4.89 6.35 6.16
C PRO A 46 -4.95 7.88 6.13
N LYS A 47 -4.31 8.55 7.10
CA LYS A 47 -4.30 10.03 7.20
C LYS A 47 -3.85 10.72 5.91
N VAL A 48 -2.90 10.11 5.20
CA VAL A 48 -2.33 10.62 3.95
C VAL A 48 -3.33 10.63 2.78
N PHE A 49 -4.38 9.80 2.83
CA PHE A 49 -5.44 9.72 1.80
C PHE A 49 -6.83 9.61 2.45
N ALA A 50 -7.15 10.52 3.38
CA ALA A 50 -8.36 10.46 4.20
C ALA A 50 -9.67 10.56 3.40
N ASP A 51 -9.61 11.10 2.18
CA ASP A 51 -10.77 11.26 1.31
C ASP A 51 -11.13 9.97 0.55
N ALA A 52 -10.19 9.03 0.41
CA ALA A 52 -10.46 7.77 -0.27
C ALA A 52 -11.18 6.78 0.67
N PRO A 53 -12.27 6.12 0.23
CA PRO A 53 -12.93 5.11 1.02
C PRO A 53 -12.00 3.93 1.33
N ALA A 54 -12.12 3.40 2.53
CA ALA A 54 -11.50 2.19 3.02
C ALA A 54 -12.46 1.00 2.94
N LEU A 55 -11.97 -0.20 3.22
CA LEU A 55 -12.76 -1.43 3.13
C LEU A 55 -14.03 -1.35 4.00
N ASN A 56 -13.93 -0.83 5.23
CA ASN A 56 -15.08 -0.71 6.13
C ASN A 56 -16.11 0.34 5.70
N ASP A 57 -15.78 1.22 4.74
CA ASP A 57 -16.74 2.17 4.16
C ASP A 57 -17.67 1.51 3.14
N ILE A 58 -17.31 0.32 2.62
CA ILE A 58 -18.07 -0.41 1.61
C ILE A 58 -18.76 -1.60 2.28
N LYS A 59 -20.07 -1.46 2.55
CA LYS A 59 -20.86 -2.45 3.30
C LYS A 59 -20.95 -3.83 2.61
N GLU A 60 -20.87 -3.84 1.29
CA GLU A 60 -20.96 -5.02 0.45
C GLU A 60 -19.61 -5.72 0.24
N ALA A 61 -18.50 -5.09 0.65
CA ALA A 61 -17.16 -5.66 0.52
C ALA A 61 -16.93 -6.72 1.61
N ASN A 62 -17.32 -7.96 1.31
CA ASN A 62 -17.10 -9.11 2.18
C ASN A 62 -15.92 -9.95 1.69
N PHE A 63 -14.70 -9.44 1.84
CA PHE A 63 -13.48 -10.20 1.59
C PHE A 63 -12.35 -9.77 2.53
N GLU A 64 -11.45 -10.71 2.83
CA GLU A 64 -10.23 -10.40 3.58
C GLU A 64 -9.10 -10.05 2.60
N PRO A 65 -8.53 -8.82 2.67
CA PRO A 65 -7.47 -8.41 1.77
C PRO A 65 -6.16 -9.13 2.09
N LEU A 66 -5.47 -9.60 1.04
CA LEU A 66 -4.11 -10.14 1.16
C LEU A 66 -3.10 -8.99 1.29
N LEU A 67 -2.85 -8.57 2.52
CA LEU A 67 -1.92 -7.49 2.81
C LEU A 67 -0.46 -7.95 2.63
N ARG A 68 0.34 -7.10 2.00
CA ARG A 68 1.80 -7.25 1.95
C ARG A 68 2.40 -6.66 3.21
N PHE A 69 3.11 -7.47 3.99
CA PHE A 69 3.88 -7.01 5.15
C PHE A 69 5.39 -7.12 4.87
N ARG A 70 6.17 -6.30 5.56
CA ARG A 70 7.63 -6.39 5.61
C ARG A 70 8.02 -6.56 7.07
N GLY A 71 8.95 -7.47 7.33
CA GLY A 71 9.41 -7.76 8.68
C GLY A 71 10.82 -8.30 8.65
N PHE A 72 11.46 -8.28 9.81
CA PHE A 72 12.73 -8.95 10.01
C PHE A 72 12.49 -10.43 10.34
N TRP A 73 13.35 -11.29 9.81
CA TRP A 73 13.39 -12.69 10.18
C TRP A 73 14.71 -12.97 10.89
N VAL A 74 14.63 -13.61 12.04
CA VAL A 74 15.79 -13.95 12.88
C VAL A 74 15.85 -15.45 13.08
N HIS A 75 17.05 -15.97 13.33
CA HIS A 75 17.21 -17.37 13.70
C HIS A 75 16.45 -17.68 15.01
N LYS A 76 15.87 -18.87 15.14
CA LYS A 76 15.06 -19.27 16.31
C LYS A 76 15.83 -19.21 17.65
N ASP A 77 17.16 -19.24 17.58
CA ASP A 77 18.04 -19.24 18.75
C ASP A 77 18.61 -17.85 19.08
N VAL A 78 18.14 -16.78 18.41
CA VAL A 78 18.53 -15.41 18.77
C VAL A 78 18.03 -15.10 20.19
N PRO A 79 18.90 -14.64 21.10
CA PRO A 79 18.50 -14.29 22.46
C PRO A 79 17.36 -13.26 22.51
N GLN A 80 16.44 -13.45 23.46
CA GLN A 80 15.19 -12.67 23.55
C GLN A 80 15.45 -11.16 23.73
N ASP A 81 16.51 -10.76 24.42
CA ASP A 81 16.91 -9.36 24.57
C ASP A 81 17.21 -8.69 23.21
N ARG A 82 17.74 -9.45 22.26
CA ARG A 82 18.03 -8.98 20.90
C ARG A 82 16.79 -8.91 20.03
N ILE A 83 15.87 -9.86 20.20
CA ILE A 83 14.54 -9.80 19.54
C ILE A 83 13.80 -8.54 20.00
N THR A 84 13.75 -8.30 21.31
CA THR A 84 13.10 -7.11 21.89
C THR A 84 13.76 -5.81 21.42
N TYR A 85 15.08 -5.78 21.25
CA TYR A 85 15.78 -4.60 20.71
C TYR A 85 15.40 -4.28 19.25
N LEU A 86 15.04 -5.28 18.44
CA LEU A 86 14.72 -5.13 17.01
C LEU A 86 13.23 -4.92 16.72
N SER A 87 12.37 -5.01 17.73
CA SER A 87 10.91 -4.87 17.62
C SER A 87 10.46 -3.43 17.81
#